data_AF-A0A0S8KSW1-F1
#
_entry.id   AF-A0A0S8KSW1-F1
#
_cell.length_a   1.000
_cell.length_b   1.000
_cell.length_c   1.000
_cell.angle_alpha   90.00
_cell.angle_beta   90.00
_cell.angle_gamma   90.00
#
_symmetry.space_group_name_H-M   'P 1'
#
loop_
_entity.id
_entity.type
_entity.pdbx_description
1 polymer ?
#
loop_
_entity_poly.entity_id
_entity_poly.type
_entity_poly.pdbx_seq_one_letter_code
_entity_poly.pdbx_strand_id
1 'polypeptide(L)'
;MPNGAIAGGAVAPAAAAAAAIANAIKASGVIVRLETADFETILNRAEKPLVVCARGGFFSTNYQYLMGYKGLAFYCKSATPLTLPASVETIQAKKIWIPA
;
A
#
# COMPACT_ATOMS: atom_id res chain seq x y z
N MET A 1 13.63 -44.27 -40.69
CA MET A 1 12.80 -43.07 -40.51
C MET A 1 12.91 -42.63 -39.05
N PRO A 2 13.73 -41.63 -38.71
CA PRO A 2 13.82 -41.09 -37.34
C PRO A 2 12.71 -40.06 -37.14
N ASN A 3 11.76 -40.36 -36.25
CA ASN A 3 10.62 -39.48 -36.01
C ASN A 3 10.88 -38.53 -34.83
N GLY A 4 11.21 -37.28 -35.18
CA GLY A 4 10.67 -36.06 -34.56
C GLY A 4 10.96 -35.79 -33.09
N ALA A 5 12.04 -35.04 -32.84
CA ALA A 5 12.11 -34.14 -31.70
C ALA A 5 11.35 -32.84 -32.02
N ILE A 6 10.36 -32.47 -31.20
CA ILE A 6 9.99 -31.07 -30.97
C ILE A 6 9.80 -30.84 -29.47
N ALA A 7 10.55 -29.88 -28.96
CA ALA A 7 10.47 -29.36 -27.60
C ALA A 7 9.14 -28.64 -27.40
N GLY A 8 8.35 -29.09 -26.42
CA GLY A 8 7.20 -28.34 -25.90
C GLY A 8 7.59 -27.66 -24.59
N GLY A 9 7.94 -26.38 -24.66
CA GLY A 9 8.40 -25.58 -23.53
C GLY A 9 7.38 -25.48 -22.40
N ALA A 10 7.93 -25.34 -21.19
CA ALA A 10 7.20 -25.07 -19.97
C ALA A 10 6.27 -23.85 -20.10
N VAL A 11 5.00 -24.03 -19.74
CA VAL A 11 4.13 -22.90 -19.36
C VAL A 11 3.55 -23.22 -17.99
N ALA A 12 4.28 -22.78 -16.96
CA ALA A 12 3.77 -22.73 -15.60
C ALA A 12 2.50 -21.87 -15.57
N PRO A 13 1.49 -22.20 -14.74
CA PRO A 13 0.19 -21.55 -14.77
C PRO A 13 0.29 -20.14 -14.18
N ALA A 14 0.54 -19.16 -15.04
CA ALA A 14 0.54 -17.73 -14.70
C ALA A 14 -0.86 -17.20 -14.24
N ALA A 15 -1.91 -18.03 -14.30
CA ALA A 15 -3.27 -17.66 -13.93
C ALA A 15 -3.55 -17.70 -12.41
N ALA A 16 -2.73 -18.38 -11.60
CA ALA A 16 -2.92 -18.44 -10.14
C ALA A 16 -2.47 -17.14 -9.42
N ALA A 17 -1.69 -16.29 -10.08
CA ALA A 17 -1.18 -15.05 -9.49
C ALA A 17 -2.21 -13.89 -9.52
N ALA A 18 -3.20 -13.93 -10.43
CA ALA A 18 -4.21 -12.88 -10.55
C ALA A 18 -5.35 -13.03 -9.51
N ALA A 19 -5.66 -14.25 -9.08
CA ALA A 19 -6.73 -14.53 -8.11
C ALA A 19 -6.39 -14.09 -6.67
N ALA A 20 -5.10 -13.89 -6.36
CA ALA A 20 -4.65 -13.41 -5.04
C ALA A 20 -4.79 -11.89 -4.87
N ILE A 21 -4.84 -11.13 -5.97
CA ILE A 21 -4.93 -9.66 -6.00
C ILE A 21 -6.39 -9.20 -5.78
N ALA A 22 -7.37 -10.02 -6.16
CA ALA A 22 -8.79 -9.67 -6.01
C ALA A 22 -9.38 -9.92 -4.60
N ASN A 23 -8.75 -10.76 -3.77
CA ASN A 23 -9.38 -11.24 -2.53
C ASN A 23 -9.16 -10.35 -1.32
N ALA A 24 -8.20 -9.44 -1.36
CA ALA A 24 -7.85 -8.64 -0.18
C ALA A 24 -8.45 -7.22 -0.19
N ILE A 25 -9.26 -6.91 -1.21
CA ILE A 25 -10.29 -5.84 -1.20
C ILE A 25 -11.41 -6.15 -0.17
N LYS A 26 -11.54 -7.40 0.31
CA LYS A 26 -12.72 -7.88 1.06
C LYS A 26 -12.67 -7.75 2.60
N ALA A 27 -11.55 -7.38 3.22
CA ALA A 27 -11.43 -7.51 4.69
C ALA A 27 -11.87 -6.29 5.52
N SER A 28 -11.96 -5.08 4.97
CA SER A 28 -12.57 -3.90 5.62
C SER A 28 -12.57 -2.72 4.66
N GLY A 29 -13.67 -1.98 4.58
CA GLY A 29 -13.98 -1.05 3.49
C GLY A 29 -12.87 -0.06 3.10
N VAL A 30 -12.67 0.03 1.77
CA VAL A 30 -12.01 1.12 1.01
C VAL A 30 -10.74 1.72 1.65
N ILE A 31 -9.59 1.23 1.18
CA ILE A 31 -8.31 1.95 1.32
C ILE A 31 -8.17 2.88 0.10
N VAL A 32 -8.19 4.19 0.33
CA VAL A 32 -7.96 5.20 -0.70
C VAL A 32 -6.47 5.51 -0.74
N ARG A 33 -5.84 5.24 -1.88
CA ARG A 33 -4.46 5.66 -2.14
C ARG A 33 -4.47 7.05 -2.76
N LEU A 34 -3.60 7.92 -2.29
CA LEU A 34 -3.52 9.31 -2.74
C LEU A 34 -2.09 9.84 -2.66
N GLU A 35 -1.87 10.99 -3.29
CA GLU A 35 -0.59 11.68 -3.29
C GLU A 35 -0.37 12.47 -2.00
N THR A 36 0.88 12.83 -1.72
CA THR A 36 1.24 13.49 -0.46
C THR A 36 0.49 14.80 -0.23
N ALA A 37 0.27 15.60 -1.28
CA ALA A 37 -0.46 16.87 -1.19
C ALA A 37 -1.95 16.69 -0.78
N ASP A 38 -2.62 15.68 -1.33
CA ASP A 38 -4.00 15.36 -0.94
C ASP A 38 -4.07 14.82 0.49
N PHE A 39 -3.04 14.09 0.92
CA PHE A 39 -2.97 13.53 2.28
C PHE A 39 -2.89 14.64 3.31
N GLU A 40 -2.03 15.62 3.09
CA GLU A 40 -1.91 16.81 3.94
C GLU A 40 -3.23 17.60 3.98
N THR A 41 -3.93 17.70 2.86
CA THR A 41 -5.24 18.38 2.80
C THR A 41 -6.28 17.69 3.68
N ILE A 42 -6.31 16.36 3.70
CA ILE A 42 -7.22 15.58 4.56
C ILE A 42 -6.76 15.62 6.02
N LEU A 43 -5.45 15.53 6.26
CA LEU A 43 -4.84 15.62 7.57
C LEU A 43 -5.22 16.93 8.28
N ASN A 44 -5.13 18.06 7.57
CA ASN A 44 -5.48 19.38 8.09
C ASN A 44 -6.98 19.58 8.35
N ARG A 45 -7.84 18.73 7.77
CA ARG A 45 -9.30 18.75 8.02
C ARG A 45 -9.70 17.88 9.21
N ALA A 46 -8.79 17.05 9.71
CA ALA A 46 -9.01 16.24 10.90
C ALA A 46 -8.47 16.99 12.12
N GLU A 47 -9.28 17.10 13.16
CA GLU A 47 -8.92 17.88 14.35
C GLU A 47 -7.81 17.21 15.18
N LYS A 48 -7.95 15.90 15.40
CA LYS A 48 -7.00 15.07 16.16
C LYS A 48 -6.80 13.73 15.44
N PRO A 49 -6.18 13.73 14.25
CA PRO A 49 -6.01 12.50 13.50
C PRO A 49 -4.93 11.64 14.14
N LEU A 50 -5.13 10.33 14.05
CA LEU A 50 -4.10 9.34 14.30
C LEU A 50 -3.51 8.91 12.96
N VAL A 51 -2.20 9.06 12.82
CA VAL A 51 -1.43 8.66 11.64
C VAL A 51 -0.46 7.56 12.01
N VAL A 52 -0.56 6.45 11.30
CA VAL A 52 0.42 5.36 11.38
C VAL A 52 1.50 5.60 10.34
N CYS A 53 2.74 5.69 10.82
CA CYS A 53 3.93 5.88 10.01
C CYS A 53 4.71 4.57 9.94
N ALA A 54 5.12 4.16 8.73
CA ALA A 54 6.09 3.08 8.57
C ALA A 54 7.17 3.47 7.57
N ARG A 55 8.40 3.10 7.89
CA ARG A 55 9.52 3.18 6.94
C ARG A 55 9.65 1.83 6.25
N GLY A 56 9.65 1.83 4.92
CA GLY A 56 9.80 0.63 4.12
C GLY A 56 10.64 0.86 2.87
N GLY A 57 10.63 -0.15 1.99
CA GLY A 57 11.39 -0.17 0.75
C GLY A 57 12.56 -1.15 0.79
N PHE A 58 12.66 -1.97 -0.25
CA PHE A 58 13.70 -3.00 -0.37
C PHE A 58 14.97 -2.47 -1.06
N PHE A 59 14.83 -1.47 -1.93
CA PHE A 59 15.93 -0.84 -2.67
C PHE A 59 16.13 0.66 -2.37
N SER A 60 15.10 1.37 -1.89
CA SER A 60 15.18 2.78 -1.52
C SER A 60 14.24 3.09 -0.35
N THR A 61 14.63 4.01 0.53
CA THR A 61 13.83 4.41 1.69
C THR A 61 12.54 5.08 1.23
N ASN A 62 11.41 4.49 1.59
CA ASN A 62 10.09 5.04 1.36
C ASN A 62 9.37 5.19 2.69
N TYR A 63 8.70 6.33 2.84
CA TYR A 63 7.85 6.62 3.99
C TYR A 63 6.40 6.32 3.62
N GLN A 64 5.71 5.61 4.50
CA GLN A 64 4.34 5.17 4.32
C GLN A 64 3.50 5.73 5.45
N TYR A 65 2.34 6.26 5.09
CA TYR A 65 1.42 6.91 6.00
C TYR A 65 0.04 6.32 5.82
N LEU A 66 -0.60 5.97 6.93
CA LEU A 66 -1.98 5.48 6.96
C LEU A 66 -2.77 6.29 8.00
N MET A 67 -3.93 6.78 7.60
CA MET A 67 -4.81 7.60 8.44
C MET A 67 -6.25 7.13 8.30
N GLY A 68 -6.98 7.11 9.41
CA GLY A 68 -8.43 6.97 9.39
C GLY A 68 -9.11 8.34 9.33
N TYR A 69 -10.05 8.54 8.42
CA TYR A 69 -10.91 9.74 8.41
C TYR A 69 -12.30 9.41 7.89
N LYS A 70 -13.34 9.77 8.66
CA LYS A 70 -14.76 9.56 8.32
C LYS A 70 -15.09 8.11 7.88
N GLY A 71 -14.49 7.12 8.53
CA GLY A 71 -14.73 5.70 8.22
C GLY A 71 -13.98 5.17 6.99
N LEU A 72 -13.09 5.97 6.39
CA LEU A 72 -12.21 5.57 5.29
C LEU A 72 -10.76 5.48 5.77
N ALA A 73 -10.00 4.59 5.16
CA ALA A 73 -8.56 4.46 5.38
C ALA A 73 -7.81 5.14 4.22
N PHE A 74 -7.07 6.20 4.53
CA PHE A 74 -6.29 6.97 3.58
C PHE A 74 -4.83 6.58 3.67
N TYR A 75 -4.24 6.23 2.53
CA TYR A 75 -2.86 5.79 2.44
C TYR A 75 -2.06 6.64 1.46
N CYS A 76 -0.86 7.04 1.89
CA CYS A 76 0.09 7.77 1.06
C CYS A 76 1.49 7.18 1.19
N LYS A 77 2.25 7.23 0.09
CA LYS A 77 3.70 6.99 0.07
C LYS A 77 4.42 8.30 -0.24
N SER A 78 5.53 8.55 0.44
CA SER A 78 6.43 9.67 0.15
C SER A 78 7.88 9.19 0.12
N ALA A 79 8.69 9.79 -0.75
CA ALA A 79 10.14 9.56 -0.77
C ALA A 79 10.85 10.26 0.40
N THR A 80 10.28 11.35 0.91
CA THR A 80 10.80 12.14 2.03
C THR A 80 9.88 12.05 3.25
N PRO A 81 10.41 12.20 4.48
CA PRO A 81 9.57 12.26 5.66
C PRO A 81 8.65 13.48 5.60
N LEU A 82 7.35 13.25 5.81
CA LEU A 82 6.34 14.29 5.92
C LEU A 82 6.44 15.01 7.28
N THR A 83 6.36 16.34 7.27
CA THR A 83 6.26 17.13 8.51
C THR A 83 4.83 17.10 9.02
N LEU A 84 4.57 16.27 10.03
CA LEU A 84 3.25 16.18 10.65
C LEU A 84 3.07 17.28 11.71
N PRO A 85 1.90 17.94 11.78
CA PRO A 85 1.59 18.92 12.80
C PRO A 85 1.55 18.29 14.21
N ALA A 86 1.86 19.07 15.24
CA ALA A 86 1.90 18.60 16.64
C ALA A 86 0.54 18.09 17.17
N SER A 87 -0.56 18.47 16.54
CA SER A 87 -1.92 18.01 16.85
C SER A 87 -2.20 16.57 16.40
N VAL A 88 -1.28 15.96 15.65
CA VAL A 88 -1.43 14.61 15.09
C VAL A 88 -0.81 13.59 16.02
N GLU A 89 -1.59 12.58 16.39
CA GLU A 89 -1.07 11.42 17.10
C GLU A 89 -0.35 10.51 16.10
N THR A 90 0.94 10.27 16.33
CA THR A 90 1.76 9.48 15.40
C THR A 90 2.13 8.13 16.01
N ILE A 91 1.77 7.05 15.32
CA ILE A 91 2.16 5.69 15.69
C ILE A 91 3.23 5.19 14.73
N GLN A 92 4.40 4.82 15.26
CA GLN A 92 5.47 4.21 14.47
C GLN A 92 5.23 2.70 14.35
N ALA A 93 4.87 2.24 13.15
CA ALA A 93 4.71 0.83 12.82
C ALA A 93 5.98 0.28 12.16
N LYS A 94 6.33 -0.97 12.49
CA LYS A 94 7.43 -1.69 11.83
C LYS A 94 7.19 -1.86 10.33
N LYS A 95 5.93 -2.08 9.93
CA LYS A 95 5.52 -2.28 8.54
C LYS A 95 4.03 -2.00 8.40
N ILE A 96 3.63 -1.24 7.39
CA ILE A 96 2.25 -1.16 6.92
C ILE A 96 2.11 -2.17 5.78
N TRP A 97 1.22 -3.14 5.91
CA TRP A 97 0.89 -4.07 4.84
C TRP A 97 -0.45 -3.64 4.24
N ILE A 98 -0.43 -3.35 2.94
CA ILE A 98 -1.64 -3.04 2.18
C ILE A 98 -1.80 -4.14 1.15
N PRO A 99 -2.94 -4.83 1.12
CA PRO A 99 -3.21 -5.79 0.09
C PRO A 99 -3.18 -5.14 -1.30
N ALA A 100 -2.54 -5.84 -2.24
CA ALA A 100 -2.52 -5.46 -3.66
C ALA A 100 -3.80 -5.93 -4.34
#